data_AF-A0A351TTK9-F1
#
_entry.id   AF-A0A351TTK9-F1
#
_cell.length_a   1.000
_cell.length_b   1.000
_cell.length_c   1.000
_cell.angle_alpha   90.00
_cell.angle_beta   90.00
_cell.angle_gamma   90.00
#
_symmetry.space_group_name_H-M   'P 1'
#
loop_
_entity.id
_entity.type
_entity.pdbx_description
1 polymer ?
#
loop_
_entity_poly.entity_id
_entity_poly.type
_entity_poly.pdbx_seq_one_letter_code
_entity_poly.pdbx_strand_id
1 'polypeptide(L)'
;MVQLIVGNKGKGKTTQLLEKVNGEIKKIPGNIVYLDKNTKHMYELNNKVRLIDVSQYMVENSSEFMGFVSGIISQDHDLQQMYFDNFLKISCLEGQDITPSVEKLEKLSKKSEVDFVLSVSMDISELPESLKDKVIIAL
;
A
#
# COMPACT_ATOMS: atom_id res chain seq x y z
N MET A 1 5.66 -3.72 -9.67
CA MET A 1 6.05 -4.68 -8.61
C MET A 1 5.22 -4.47 -7.34
N VAL A 2 5.12 -5.48 -6.46
CA VAL A 2 4.62 -5.31 -5.09
C VAL A 2 5.76 -5.49 -4.07
N GLN A 3 5.86 -4.55 -3.12
CA GLN A 3 6.85 -4.57 -2.04
C GLN A 3 6.16 -4.55 -0.67
N LEU A 4 6.71 -5.29 0.30
CA LEU A 4 6.16 -5.40 1.64
C LEU A 4 7.15 -4.84 2.68
N ILE A 5 6.62 -4.01 3.57
CA ILE A 5 7.26 -3.62 4.83
C ILE A 5 6.49 -4.34 5.94
N VAL A 6 7.12 -5.32 6.58
CA VAL A 6 6.50 -6.21 7.57
C VAL A 6 7.02 -5.95 8.98
N GLY A 7 6.28 -6.40 9.98
CA GLY A 7 6.60 -6.22 11.39
C GLY A 7 5.36 -5.99 12.24
N ASN A 8 5.49 -6.21 13.54
CA ASN A 8 4.37 -6.05 14.47
C ASN A 8 3.89 -4.59 14.60
N LYS A 9 2.69 -4.39 15.16
CA LYS A 9 2.13 -3.04 15.38
C LYS A 9 3.08 -2.24 16.28
N GLY A 10 3.34 -0.97 15.92
CA GLY A 10 4.24 -0.09 16.67
C GLY A 10 5.73 -0.20 16.32
N LYS A 11 6.12 -1.05 15.37
CA LYS A 11 7.53 -1.24 14.97
C LYS A 11 8.12 -0.20 13.99
N GLY A 12 7.40 0.89 13.69
CA GLY A 12 7.91 1.96 12.81
C GLY A 12 7.68 1.76 11.30
N LYS A 13 6.82 0.81 10.90
CA LYS A 13 6.50 0.56 9.47
C LYS A 13 5.99 1.82 8.75
N THR A 14 5.09 2.58 9.38
CA THR A 14 4.57 3.83 8.81
C THR A 14 5.68 4.85 8.59
N THR A 15 6.63 4.98 9.53
CA THR A 15 7.81 5.84 9.35
C THR A 15 8.64 5.43 8.13
N GLN A 16 8.89 4.13 7.95
CA GLN A 16 9.60 3.63 6.76
C GLN A 16 8.82 3.88 5.47
N LEU A 17 7.49 3.76 5.50
CA LEU A 17 6.62 4.05 4.37
C LEU A 17 6.66 5.54 3.99
N LEU A 18 6.60 6.43 4.99
CA LEU A 18 6.69 7.89 4.83
C LEU A 18 8.06 8.35 4.30
N GLU A 19 9.15 7.79 4.84
CA GLU A 19 10.50 8.06 4.36
C GLU A 19 10.65 7.66 2.89
N LYS A 20 10.17 6.47 2.52
CA LYS A 20 10.24 5.96 1.15
C LYS A 20 9.42 6.83 0.19
N VAL A 21 8.16 7.10 0.48
CA VAL A 21 7.30 7.90 -0.42
C VAL A 21 7.83 9.32 -0.63
N ASN A 22 8.33 9.97 0.43
CA ASN A 22 8.93 11.30 0.35
C ASN A 22 10.27 11.31 -0.39
N GLY A 23 10.98 10.18 -0.42
CA GLY A 23 12.17 9.99 -1.23
C GLY A 23 11.84 9.79 -2.71
N GLU A 24 10.86 8.93 -3.00
CA GLU A 24 10.51 8.52 -4.37
C GLU A 24 9.79 9.62 -5.16
N ILE A 25 8.91 10.40 -4.53
CA ILE A 25 8.20 11.52 -5.19
C ILE A 25 9.13 12.59 -5.79
N LYS A 26 10.39 12.64 -5.33
CA LYS A 26 11.41 13.56 -5.85
C LYS A 26 12.11 13.03 -7.10
N LYS A 27 12.00 11.73 -7.37
CA LYS A 27 12.71 11.01 -8.44
C LYS A 27 11.78 10.65 -9.58
N ILE A 28 10.52 10.38 -9.28
CA ILE A 28 9.56 9.97 -10.29
C ILE A 28 8.95 11.17 -11.04
N PRO A 29 8.68 11.06 -12.34
CA PRO A 29 8.01 12.12 -13.10
C PRO A 29 6.48 12.13 -12.92
N GLY A 30 5.89 11.01 -12.49
CA GLY A 30 4.45 10.84 -12.37
C GLY A 30 3.89 11.09 -10.96
N ASN A 31 2.67 10.60 -10.74
CA ASN A 31 1.92 10.77 -9.49
C ASN A 31 2.17 9.60 -8.52
N ILE A 32 2.04 9.91 -7.23
CA ILE A 32 1.98 8.91 -6.15
C ILE A 32 0.69 9.09 -5.35
N VAL A 33 0.02 7.98 -5.09
CA VAL A 33 -1.12 7.93 -4.16
C VAL A 33 -0.71 7.21 -2.88
N TYR A 34 -1.09 7.77 -1.73
CA TYR A 34 -0.93 7.18 -0.41
C TYR A 34 -2.30 6.88 0.19
N LEU A 35 -2.58 5.61 0.47
CA LEU A 35 -3.82 5.17 1.11
C LEU A 35 -3.58 4.99 2.61
N ASP A 36 -4.49 5.55 3.41
CA ASP A 36 -4.51 5.39 4.86
C ASP A 36 -5.96 5.31 5.36
N LYS A 37 -6.14 4.99 6.64
CA LYS A 37 -7.44 4.93 7.32
C LYS A 37 -7.89 6.27 7.92
N ASN A 38 -7.10 7.33 7.76
CA ASN A 38 -7.37 8.71 8.17
C ASN A 38 -6.34 9.65 7.53
N THR A 39 -6.40 10.95 7.86
CA THR A 39 -5.52 11.98 7.28
C THR A 39 -4.37 12.43 8.19
N LYS A 40 -4.03 11.69 9.25
CA LYS A 40 -3.03 12.11 10.26
C LYS A 40 -1.65 12.40 9.66
N HIS A 41 -1.24 11.63 8.65
CA HIS A 41 0.07 11.76 8.02
C HIS A 41 0.11 12.79 6.89
N MET A 42 -0.97 13.54 6.65
CA MET A 42 -1.05 14.53 5.57
C MET A 42 0.08 15.59 5.64
N TYR A 43 0.45 16.03 6.85
CA TYR A 43 1.52 17.02 7.04
C TYR A 43 2.93 16.44 6.98
N GLU A 44 3.07 15.11 7.03
CA GLU A 44 4.34 14.40 6.92
C GLU A 44 4.67 14.03 5.47
N LEU A 45 3.68 14.10 4.58
CA LEU A 45 3.83 13.83 3.16
C LEU A 45 4.24 15.08 2.38
N ASN A 46 5.05 14.88 1.35
CA ASN A 46 5.29 15.88 0.33
C ASN A 46 3.95 16.26 -0.33
N ASN A 47 3.78 17.55 -0.60
CA ASN A 47 2.53 18.10 -1.16
C ASN A 47 2.14 17.55 -2.55
N LYS A 48 3.07 16.90 -3.27
CA LYS A 48 2.78 16.20 -4.53
C LYS A 48 2.20 14.80 -4.33
N VAL A 49 2.28 14.23 -3.13
CA VAL A 49 1.69 12.92 -2.83
C VAL A 49 0.22 13.12 -2.52
N ARG A 50 -0.65 12.39 -3.23
CA ARG A 50 -2.09 12.41 -2.97
C ARG A 50 -2.43 11.42 -1.86
N LEU A 51 -2.75 11.93 -0.67
CA LEU A 51 -3.31 11.11 0.40
C LEU A 51 -4.81 10.87 0.17
N ILE A 52 -5.27 9.63 0.35
CA ILE A 52 -6.68 9.24 0.32
C ILE A 52 -7.00 8.51 1.63
N ASP A 53 -8.01 9.02 2.34
CA ASP A 53 -8.58 8.36 3.52
C ASP A 53 -9.62 7.31 3.06
N VAL A 54 -9.22 6.05 3.07
CA VAL A 54 -10.04 4.91 2.63
C VAL A 54 -11.32 4.77 3.47
N SER A 55 -11.31 5.24 4.73
CA SER A 55 -12.46 5.12 5.62
C SER A 55 -13.69 5.91 5.15
N GLN A 56 -13.51 6.86 4.24
CA GLN A 56 -14.59 7.68 3.69
C GLN A 56 -15.39 7.00 2.56
N TYR A 57 -14.96 5.82 2.08
CA TYR A 57 -15.47 5.21 0.86
C TYR A 57 -16.26 3.91 1.06
N MET A 58 -16.64 3.58 2.30
CA MET A 58 -17.44 2.39 2.63
C MET A 58 -16.85 1.09 2.05
N VAL A 59 -15.53 0.91 2.14
CA VAL A 59 -14.88 -0.34 1.75
C VAL A 59 -15.10 -1.37 2.87
N GLU A 60 -15.92 -2.38 2.60
CA GLU A 60 -16.35 -3.38 3.60
C GLU A 60 -15.62 -4.72 3.43
N ASN A 61 -15.03 -4.98 2.27
CA ASN A 61 -14.30 -6.22 2.00
C ASN A 61 -13.11 -6.03 1.03
N SER A 62 -12.29 -7.07 0.91
CA SER A 62 -11.09 -7.04 0.07
C SER A 62 -11.39 -6.95 -1.43
N SER A 63 -12.57 -7.40 -1.90
CA SER A 63 -12.96 -7.26 -3.31
C SER A 63 -13.30 -5.81 -3.65
N GLU A 64 -14.02 -5.12 -2.77
CA GLU A 64 -14.28 -3.68 -2.88
C GLU A 64 -12.99 -2.87 -2.80
N PHE A 65 -12.08 -3.22 -1.89
CA PHE A 65 -10.77 -2.58 -1.82
C PHE A 65 -10.01 -2.69 -3.16
N MET A 66 -10.03 -3.87 -3.78
CA MET A 66 -9.39 -4.07 -5.09
C MET A 66 -10.09 -3.28 -6.20
N GLY A 67 -11.41 -3.17 -6.14
CA GLY A 67 -12.20 -2.30 -7.02
C GLY A 67 -11.81 -0.82 -6.84
N PHE A 68 -11.65 -0.38 -5.60
CA PHE A 68 -11.23 0.97 -5.23
C PHE A 68 -9.85 1.30 -5.77
N VAL A 69 -8.86 0.42 -5.58
CA VAL A 69 -7.51 0.57 -6.15
C VAL A 69 -7.56 0.64 -7.67
N SER A 70 -8.33 -0.24 -8.31
CA SER A 70 -8.49 -0.22 -9.78
C SER A 70 -9.16 1.08 -10.27
N GLY A 71 -10.12 1.61 -9.50
CA GLY A 71 -10.77 2.88 -9.75
C GLY A 71 -9.80 4.05 -9.70
N ILE A 72 -8.93 4.12 -8.68
CA ILE A 72 -7.88 5.14 -8.58
C ILE A 72 -6.96 5.10 -9.80
N ILE A 73 -6.46 3.92 -10.16
CA ILE A 73 -5.59 3.73 -11.33
C ILE A 73 -6.30 4.17 -12.62
N SER A 74 -7.59 3.87 -12.76
CA SER A 74 -8.36 4.22 -13.96
C SER A 74 -8.55 5.74 -14.17
N GLN A 75 -8.37 6.55 -13.12
CA GLN A 75 -8.55 8.00 -13.17
C GLN A 75 -7.24 8.77 -13.34
N ASP A 76 -6.08 8.10 -13.21
CA ASP A 76 -4.77 8.74 -13.20
C ASP A 76 -3.79 7.97 -14.08
N HIS A 77 -3.67 8.40 -15.34
CA HIS A 77 -2.78 7.79 -16.32
C HIS A 77 -1.29 8.01 -16.02
N ASP A 78 -0.96 9.00 -15.20
CA ASP A 78 0.41 9.32 -14.80
C ASP A 78 0.76 8.70 -13.43
N LEU A 79 -0.13 7.89 -12.84
CA LEU A 79 0.12 7.20 -11.58
C LEU A 79 1.22 6.17 -11.76
N GLN A 80 2.28 6.27 -10.95
CA GLN A 80 3.40 5.34 -11.01
C GLN A 80 3.54 4.50 -9.75
N GLN A 81 3.17 5.03 -8.59
CA GLN A 81 3.29 4.30 -7.34
C GLN A 81 2.06 4.50 -6.44
N MET A 82 1.73 3.46 -5.70
CA MET A 82 0.77 3.54 -4.61
C MET A 82 1.34 2.94 -3.31
N TYR A 83 1.10 3.64 -2.21
CA TYR A 83 1.56 3.24 -0.87
C TYR A 83 0.34 2.94 -0.01
N PHE A 84 0.25 1.74 0.57
CA PHE A 84 -0.88 1.34 1.41
C PHE A 84 -0.41 1.24 2.85
N ASP A 85 -0.78 2.22 3.67
CA ASP A 85 -0.51 2.17 5.10
C ASP A 85 -1.62 1.41 5.84
N ASN A 86 -1.21 0.63 6.84
CA ASN A 86 -2.06 -0.29 7.56
C ASN A 86 -2.83 -1.21 6.59
N PHE A 87 -2.14 -1.83 5.61
CA PHE A 87 -2.75 -2.58 4.50
C PHE A 87 -3.88 -3.52 4.98
N LEU A 88 -3.58 -4.39 5.96
CA LEU A 88 -4.57 -5.33 6.53
C LEU A 88 -5.87 -4.65 6.95
N LYS A 89 -5.77 -3.43 7.51
CA LYS A 89 -6.92 -2.67 8.00
C LYS A 89 -7.72 -2.08 6.85
N ILE A 90 -7.05 -1.37 5.93
CA ILE A 90 -7.73 -0.65 4.83
C ILE A 90 -8.27 -1.60 3.76
N SER A 91 -7.73 -2.82 3.65
CA SER A 91 -8.17 -3.85 2.72
C SER A 91 -9.12 -4.89 3.32
N CYS A 92 -9.52 -4.72 4.58
CA CYS A 92 -10.38 -5.67 5.31
C CYS A 92 -9.82 -7.11 5.35
N LEU A 93 -8.52 -7.26 5.60
CA LEU A 93 -7.80 -8.54 5.66
C LEU A 93 -7.20 -8.83 7.05
N GLU A 94 -7.57 -8.08 8.11
CA GLU A 94 -7.14 -8.40 9.48
C GLU A 94 -7.53 -9.85 9.83
N GLY A 95 -6.53 -10.67 10.18
CA GLY A 95 -6.74 -12.09 10.53
C GLY A 95 -7.05 -13.03 9.36
N GLN A 96 -6.85 -12.60 8.12
CA GLN A 96 -7.10 -13.39 6.91
C GLN A 96 -5.81 -13.67 6.13
N ASP A 97 -5.87 -14.64 5.21
CA ASP A 97 -4.79 -14.88 4.26
C ASP A 97 -4.75 -13.74 3.21
N ILE A 98 -3.61 -13.05 3.15
CA ILE A 98 -3.40 -11.94 2.23
C ILE A 98 -2.89 -12.37 0.86
N THR A 99 -2.46 -13.62 0.71
CA THR A 99 -1.83 -14.15 -0.52
C THR A 99 -2.66 -13.86 -1.77
N PRO A 100 -3.99 -14.15 -1.80
CA PRO A 100 -4.81 -13.87 -3.00
C PRO A 100 -4.86 -12.39 -3.36
N SER A 101 -4.87 -11.52 -2.34
CA SER A 101 -4.90 -10.07 -2.53
C SER A 101 -3.57 -9.54 -3.06
N VAL A 102 -2.44 -10.02 -2.53
CA VAL A 102 -1.10 -9.63 -3.01
C VAL A 102 -0.86 -10.14 -4.43
N GLU A 103 -1.28 -11.36 -4.77
CA GLU A 103 -1.20 -11.89 -6.14
C GLU A 103 -2.05 -11.09 -7.13
N LYS A 104 -3.22 -10.60 -6.69
CA LYS A 104 -4.08 -9.74 -7.51
C LYS A 104 -3.42 -8.37 -7.74
N LEU A 105 -2.77 -7.80 -6.72
CA LEU A 105 -1.97 -6.57 -6.85
C LEU A 105 -0.78 -6.77 -7.78
N GLU A 106 -0.11 -7.92 -7.75
CA GLU A 106 0.97 -8.26 -8.69
C GLU A 106 0.48 -8.27 -10.15
N LYS A 107 -0.67 -8.91 -10.41
CA LYS A 107 -1.28 -8.92 -11.74
C LYS A 107 -1.70 -7.51 -12.18
N LEU A 108 -2.28 -6.73 -11.27
CA LEU A 108 -2.69 -5.35 -11.53
C LEU A 108 -1.47 -4.49 -11.85
N SER A 109 -0.42 -4.61 -11.05
CA SER A 109 0.85 -3.89 -11.21
C SER A 109 1.47 -4.12 -12.58
N LYS A 110 1.54 -5.37 -13.02
CA LYS A 110 2.06 -5.73 -14.35
C LYS A 110 1.22 -5.17 -15.49
N LYS A 111 -0.10 -5.04 -15.28
CA LYS A 111 -1.03 -4.56 -16.31
C LYS A 111 -1.05 -3.03 -16.40
N SER A 112 -0.92 -2.33 -15.29
CA SER A 112 -1.02 -0.88 -15.22
C SER A 112 0.32 -0.16 -15.12
N GLU A 113 1.43 -0.90 -14.98
CA GLU A 113 2.77 -0.34 -14.75
C GLU A 113 2.86 0.52 -13.48
N VAL A 114 2.01 0.22 -12.49
CA VAL A 114 1.96 0.89 -11.17
C VAL A 114 2.63 0.00 -10.13
N ASP A 115 3.57 0.54 -9.37
CA ASP A 115 4.19 -0.16 -8.25
C ASP A 115 3.41 0.01 -6.95
N PHE A 116 3.36 -1.05 -6.13
CA PHE A 116 2.67 -1.03 -4.83
C PHE A 116 3.66 -1.25 -3.69
N VAL A 117 3.54 -0.46 -2.63
CA VAL A 117 4.32 -0.63 -1.40
C VAL A 117 3.36 -0.72 -0.21
N LEU A 118 3.39 -1.84 0.49
CA LEU A 118 2.39 -2.19 1.51
C LEU A 118 3.04 -2.22 2.90
N SER A 119 2.45 -1.56 3.88
CA SER A 119 2.78 -1.80 5.29
C SER A 119 1.87 -2.88 5.88
N VAL A 120 2.46 -4.02 6.27
CA VAL A 120 1.71 -5.19 6.75
C VAL A 120 2.02 -5.40 8.23
N SER A 121 0.98 -5.33 9.07
CA SER A 121 1.13 -5.58 10.52
C SER A 121 1.11 -7.08 10.83
N MET A 122 2.16 -7.76 10.39
CA MET A 122 2.37 -9.20 10.53
C MET A 122 3.87 -9.44 10.68
N ASP A 123 4.27 -10.39 11.53
CA ASP A 123 5.68 -10.77 11.65
C ASP A 123 6.16 -11.52 10.40
N ILE A 124 7.45 -11.47 10.07
CA ILE A 124 8.00 -12.20 8.92
C ILE A 124 7.84 -13.73 9.08
N SER A 125 7.76 -14.23 10.31
CA SER A 125 7.50 -15.64 10.62
C SER A 125 6.06 -16.07 10.34
N GLU A 126 5.11 -15.14 10.42
CA GLU A 126 3.68 -15.34 10.14
C GLU A 126 3.35 -15.16 8.66
N LEU A 127 4.24 -14.49 7.91
CA LEU A 127 4.04 -14.22 6.50
C LEU A 127 4.11 -15.52 5.66
N PRO A 128 3.15 -15.76 4.76
CA PRO A 128 3.21 -16.87 3.81
C PRO A 128 4.53 -16.91 3.04
N GLU A 129 5.08 -18.10 2.83
CA GLU A 129 6.39 -18.28 2.20
C GLU A 129 6.46 -17.68 0.79
N SER A 130 5.35 -17.74 0.05
CA SER A 130 5.18 -17.16 -1.29
C SER A 130 5.30 -15.63 -1.36
N LEU A 131 5.29 -14.95 -0.20
CA LEU A 131 5.37 -13.49 -0.11
C LEU A 131 6.70 -13.01 0.49
N LYS A 132 7.55 -13.91 1.00
CA LYS A 132 8.82 -13.54 1.65
C LYS A 132 9.80 -12.87 0.68
N ASP A 133 9.76 -13.24 -0.59
CA ASP A 133 10.54 -12.62 -1.68
C ASP A 133 10.16 -11.16 -1.95
N LYS A 134 8.98 -10.72 -1.50
CA LYS A 134 8.48 -9.34 -1.68
C LYS A 134 8.81 -8.44 -0.49
N VAL A 135 9.35 -8.99 0.59
CA VAL A 135 9.71 -8.22 1.79
C VAL A 135 10.98 -7.42 1.51
N ILE A 136 10.85 -6.09 1.62
CA ILE A 136 11.99 -5.17 1.50
C ILE A 136 12.53 -4.73 2.87
N ILE A 137 11.68 -4.74 3.90
CA ILE A 137 12.02 -4.35 5.28
C ILE A 137 11.20 -5.22 6.24
N ALA A 138 11.85 -5.75 7.28
CA ALA A 138 11.23 -6.48 8.38
C ALA A 138 11.67 -5.90 9.74
N LEU A 139 10.71 -5.65 10.64
CA LEU A 139 10.89 -4.89 11.91
C LEU A 139 10.31 -5.58 13.15
#